data_AF-A0A090VRC2-F1
#
_entry.id   AF-A0A090VRC2-F1
#
_cell.length_a   1.000
_cell.length_b   1.000
_cell.length_c   1.000
_cell.angle_alpha   90.00
_cell.angle_beta   90.00
_cell.angle_gamma   90.00
#
_symmetry.space_group_name_H-M   'P 1'
#
loop_
_entity.id
_entity.type
_entity.pdbx_description
1 polymer ?
#
loop_
_entity_poly.entity_id
_entity_poly.type
_entity_poly.pdbx_seq_one_letter_code
_entity_poly.pdbx_strand_id
1 'polypeptide(L)'
;MWRTGANEAAELTLYTDMKLGETDIKAGTYTFYVIPGEKEWTAIVSSDINVWGSYFYNEQNDVARLSVPVTSGEEFLEAFSITFSEAESGIHMHLGWGNTRIAVPFTK
;
A
#
# COMPACT_ATOMS: atom_id res chain seq x y z
N MET A 1 8.59 -8.37 -4.47
CA MET A 1 7.47 -8.03 -3.57
C MET A 1 8.02 -7.61 -2.21
N TRP A 2 7.47 -6.54 -1.64
CA TRP A 2 7.89 -6.00 -0.35
C TRP A 2 6.66 -5.82 0.55
N ARG A 3 6.80 -6.28 1.80
CA ARG A 3 5.76 -6.24 2.85
C ARG A 3 5.61 -4.89 3.56
N THR A 4 6.28 -3.85 3.06
CA THR A 4 6.29 -2.49 3.63
C THR A 4 6.60 -2.40 5.14
N GLY A 5 7.30 -3.42 5.67
CA GLY A 5 7.72 -3.56 7.06
C GLY A 5 9.08 -4.24 7.18
N ALA A 6 9.63 -4.26 8.40
CA ALA A 6 10.98 -4.78 8.67
C ALA A 6 10.99 -6.30 8.91
N ASN A 7 10.06 -6.83 9.71
CA ASN A 7 9.98 -8.26 10.04
C ASN A 7 8.62 -8.82 9.66
N GLU A 8 7.56 -8.32 10.29
CA GLU A 8 6.16 -8.60 9.94
C GLU A 8 5.72 -7.73 8.76
N ALA A 9 4.70 -8.20 8.05
CA ALA A 9 4.05 -7.40 7.03
C ALA A 9 3.21 -6.28 7.66
N ALA A 10 3.22 -5.10 7.04
CA ALA A 10 2.42 -4.00 7.55
C ALA A 10 0.93 -4.31 7.38
N GLU A 11 0.17 -4.19 8.46
CA GLU A 11 -1.28 -4.34 8.43
C GLU A 11 -1.96 -3.00 8.09
N LEU A 12 -2.98 -3.08 7.24
CA LEU A 12 -3.86 -1.99 6.84
C LEU A 12 -5.26 -2.26 7.40
N THR A 13 -5.73 -1.38 8.28
CA THR A 13 -7.10 -1.44 8.79
C THR A 13 -7.96 -0.38 8.13
N LEU A 14 -9.03 -0.81 7.45
CA LEU A 14 -10.06 0.04 6.88
C LEU A 14 -11.27 0.06 7.80
N TYR A 15 -11.62 1.23 8.33
CA TYR A 15 -12.76 1.39 9.27
C TYR A 15 -14.12 1.53 8.58
N THR A 16 -14.12 1.75 7.28
CA THR A 16 -15.30 1.79 6.41
C THR A 16 -14.96 1.05 5.13
N ASP A 17 -15.98 0.65 4.37
CA ASP A 17 -15.79 0.20 3.00
C ASP A 17 -15.09 1.31 2.20
N MET A 18 -14.08 0.91 1.42
CA MET A 18 -13.29 1.79 0.56
C MET A 18 -13.05 1.10 -0.78
N LYS A 19 -12.52 1.83 -1.76
CA LYS A 19 -12.09 1.32 -3.05
C LYS A 19 -10.59 1.51 -3.22
N LEU A 20 -9.96 0.55 -3.89
CA LEU A 20 -8.61 0.69 -4.43
C LEU A 20 -8.70 0.58 -5.96
N GLY A 21 -8.58 1.72 -6.64
CA GLY A 21 -8.96 1.81 -8.05
C GLY A 21 -10.45 1.52 -8.22
N GLU A 22 -10.79 0.54 -9.06
CA GLU A 22 -12.18 0.14 -9.32
C GLU A 22 -12.70 -0.96 -8.37
N THR A 23 -11.83 -1.51 -7.51
CA THR A 23 -12.18 -2.66 -6.66
C THR A 23 -12.70 -2.22 -5.30
N ASP A 24 -13.90 -2.66 -4.94
CA ASP A 24 -14.48 -2.50 -3.60
C ASP A 24 -13.78 -3.39 -2.57
N ILE A 25 -13.39 -2.79 -1.44
CA ILE A 25 -12.76 -3.45 -0.29
C ILE A 25 -13.64 -3.17 0.93
N LYS A 26 -14.07 -4.24 1.60
CA LYS A 26 -14.88 -4.10 2.82
C LYS A 26 -14.05 -3.57 3.98
N ALA A 27 -14.73 -2.92 4.93
CA ALA A 27 -14.10 -2.61 6.22
C ALA A 27 -13.51 -3.88 6.84
N GLY A 28 -12.27 -3.80 7.33
CA GLY A 28 -11.52 -4.96 7.76
C GLY A 28 -10.03 -4.68 7.97
N THR A 29 -9.31 -5.70 8.45
CA THR A 29 -7.85 -5.69 8.56
C THR A 29 -7.25 -6.59 7.48
N TYR A 30 -6.25 -6.07 6.80
CA TYR A 30 -5.59 -6.68 5.66
C TYR A 30 -4.08 -6.55 5.79
N THR A 31 -3.33 -7.30 5.00
CA THR A 31 -1.91 -7.01 4.80
C THR A 31 -1.72 -6.11 3.57
N PHE A 32 -0.81 -5.13 3.69
CA PHE A 32 -0.43 -4.27 2.58
C PHE A 32 0.94 -4.63 2.01
N TYR A 33 0.97 -4.92 0.71
CA TYR A 33 2.20 -5.19 -0.03
C TYR A 33 2.40 -4.19 -1.16
N VAL A 34 3.67 -4.04 -1.56
CA VAL A 34 4.03 -3.35 -2.79
C VAL A 34 4.95 -4.20 -3.66
N ILE A 35 4.84 -4.03 -4.97
CA ILE A 35 5.86 -4.47 -5.94
C ILE A 35 6.50 -3.20 -6.49
N PRO A 36 7.71 -2.83 -6.03
CA PRO A 36 8.41 -1.67 -6.56
C PRO A 36 8.82 -1.87 -8.03
N GLY A 37 8.66 -0.83 -8.82
CA GLY A 37 9.19 -0.70 -10.18
C GLY A 37 9.77 0.70 -10.40
N GLU A 38 10.42 0.92 -11.54
CA GLU A 38 11.09 2.19 -11.84
C GLU A 38 10.10 3.34 -12.09
N LYS A 39 9.00 3.07 -12.81
CA LYS A 39 8.01 4.08 -13.20
C LYS A 39 6.72 4.00 -12.40
N GLU A 40 6.41 2.82 -11.90
CA GLU A 40 5.18 2.52 -11.18
C GLU A 40 5.43 1.45 -10.14
N TRP A 41 4.68 1.49 -9.05
CA TRP A 41 4.63 0.44 -8.05
C TRP A 41 3.25 -0.20 -8.10
N THR A 42 3.18 -1.51 -7.90
CA THR A 42 1.89 -2.18 -7.68
C THR A 42 1.57 -2.19 -6.19
N ALA A 43 0.53 -1.50 -5.77
CA ALA A 43 -0.04 -1.60 -4.43
C ALA A 43 -1.00 -2.80 -4.37
N ILE A 44 -0.92 -3.58 -3.29
CA ILE A 44 -1.69 -4.81 -3.13
C ILE A 44 -2.29 -4.85 -1.73
N VAL A 45 -3.60 -5.13 -1.66
CA VAL A 45 -4.31 -5.43 -0.41
C VAL A 45 -4.61 -6.93 -0.42
N SER A 46 -4.12 -7.66 0.58
CA SER A 46 -4.33 -9.10 0.72
C SER A 46 -5.11 -9.42 1.99
N SER A 47 -5.95 -10.46 1.90
CA SER A 47 -6.72 -11.02 3.02
C SER A 47 -5.88 -11.85 3.99
N ASP A 48 -4.60 -12.10 3.69
CA ASP A 48 -3.67 -12.69 4.63
C ASP A 48 -3.46 -11.75 5.83
N ILE A 49 -3.36 -12.31 7.04
CA ILE A 49 -3.09 -11.59 8.30
C ILE A 49 -2.03 -12.34 9.11
N ASN A 50 -1.34 -11.65 10.04
CA ASN A 50 -0.27 -12.24 10.85
C ASN A 50 0.87 -12.87 10.02
N VAL A 51 1.24 -12.23 8.90
CA VAL A 51 2.25 -12.77 7.99
C VAL A 51 3.67 -12.39 8.43
N TRP A 52 4.50 -13.40 8.65
CA TRP A 52 5.92 -13.22 8.97
C TRP A 52 6.79 -13.35 7.70
N GLY A 53 7.48 -12.26 7.34
CA GLY A 53 8.23 -12.19 6.09
C GLY A 53 7.33 -12.15 4.83
N SER A 54 7.90 -12.44 3.65
CA SER A 54 7.14 -12.48 2.38
C SER A 54 7.05 -13.88 1.78
N TYR A 55 7.59 -14.91 2.45
CA TYR A 55 7.65 -16.28 1.94
C TYR A 55 6.27 -16.96 1.84
N PHE A 56 5.30 -16.47 2.62
CA PHE A 56 3.94 -17.00 2.69
C PHE A 56 2.94 -16.22 1.86
N TYR A 57 3.41 -15.25 1.06
CA TYR A 57 2.53 -14.52 0.17
C TYR A 57 1.82 -15.46 -0.82
N ASN A 58 0.50 -15.34 -0.90
CA ASN A 58 -0.32 -16.07 -1.85
C ASN A 58 -1.17 -15.09 -2.67
N GLU A 59 -0.87 -14.98 -3.95
CA GLU A 59 -1.60 -14.11 -4.90
C GLU A 59 -3.10 -14.43 -4.99
N GLN A 60 -3.53 -15.66 -4.66
CA GLN A 60 -4.95 -16.01 -4.62
C GLN A 60 -5.73 -15.29 -3.51
N ASN A 61 -5.01 -14.77 -2.50
CA ASN A 61 -5.60 -14.08 -1.36
C ASN A 61 -5.62 -12.55 -1.55
N ASP A 62 -5.13 -12.06 -2.70
CA ASP A 62 -5.20 -10.65 -3.06
C ASP A 62 -6.66 -10.23 -3.25
N VAL A 63 -7.04 -9.19 -2.52
CA VAL A 63 -8.36 -8.56 -2.60
C VAL A 63 -8.38 -7.50 -3.68
N ALA A 64 -7.30 -6.73 -3.81
CA ALA A 64 -7.19 -5.66 -4.80
C ALA A 64 -5.73 -5.39 -5.18
N ARG A 65 -5.54 -4.92 -6.42
CA ARG A 65 -4.26 -4.44 -6.94
C ARG A 65 -4.44 -3.13 -7.68
N LEU A 66 -3.49 -2.22 -7.52
CA LEU A 66 -3.48 -0.96 -8.24
C LEU A 66 -2.05 -0.58 -8.63
N SER A 67 -1.85 -0.24 -9.91
CA SER A 67 -0.60 0.39 -10.33
C SER A 67 -0.64 1.88 -9.99
N VAL A 68 0.39 2.37 -9.30
CA VAL A 68 0.54 3.76 -8.89
C VAL A 68 1.85 4.33 -9.42
N PRO A 69 1.84 5.53 -10.02
CA PRO A 69 3.04 6.13 -10.59
C PRO A 69 4.04 6.49 -9.51
N VAL A 70 5.32 6.29 -9.83
CA VAL A 70 6.44 6.78 -9.03
C VAL A 70 6.68 8.24 -9.36
N THR A 71 6.79 9.06 -8.32
CA THR A 71 7.23 10.45 -8.40
C THR A 71 8.51 10.65 -7.58
N SER A 72 9.12 11.82 -7.73
CA SER A 72 10.34 12.20 -7.01
C SER A 72 10.03 13.34 -6.05
N GLY A 73 10.37 13.18 -4.77
CA GLY A 73 10.33 14.24 -3.77
C GLY A 73 11.62 15.05 -3.75
N GLU A 74 11.53 16.33 -3.36
CA GLU A 74 12.69 17.21 -3.21
C GLU A 74 13.56 16.82 -2.00
N GLU A 75 12.92 16.39 -0.91
CA GLU A 75 13.60 15.94 0.31
C GLU A 75 14.02 14.47 0.22
N PHE A 76 15.24 14.17 0.67
CA PHE A 76 15.73 12.81 0.79
C PHE A 76 15.27 12.18 2.12
N LEU A 77 14.52 11.08 2.05
CA LEU A 77 14.09 10.33 3.24
C LEU A 77 15.04 9.16 3.51
N GLU A 78 15.83 9.23 4.58
CA GLU A 78 16.71 8.11 4.96
C GLU A 78 15.91 6.87 5.39
N ALA A 79 14.83 7.08 6.14
CA ALA A 79 13.94 6.01 6.60
C ALA A 79 12.72 5.88 5.69
N PHE A 80 12.37 4.64 5.37
CA PHE A 80 11.08 4.35 4.74
C PHE A 80 9.94 4.85 5.64
N SER A 81 9.02 5.60 5.06
CA SER A 81 7.96 6.29 5.78
C SER A 81 6.61 6.08 5.08
N ILE A 82 5.56 5.94 5.89
CA ILE A 82 4.17 5.92 5.44
C ILE A 82 3.42 7.04 6.15
N THR A 83 2.66 7.83 5.42
CA THR A 83 1.77 8.88 5.98
C THR A 83 0.47 8.94 5.21
N PHE A 84 -0.52 9.66 5.75
CA PHE A 84 -1.84 9.78 5.16
C PHE A 84 -2.22 11.24 5.00
N SER A 85 -2.89 11.58 3.90
CA SER A 85 -3.51 12.89 3.69
C SER A 85 -4.94 12.74 3.20
N GLU A 86 -5.82 13.64 3.64
CA GLU A 86 -7.19 13.72 3.14
C GLU A 86 -7.21 14.00 1.62
N ALA A 87 -8.20 13.43 0.94
CA ALA A 87 -8.50 13.65 -0.46
C ALA A 87 -10.01 13.87 -0.63
N GLU A 88 -10.43 14.56 -1.69
CA GLU A 88 -11.84 14.91 -1.92
C GLU A 88 -12.79 13.71 -1.83
N SER A 89 -12.37 12.55 -2.36
CA SER A 89 -13.15 11.31 -2.38
C SER A 89 -12.62 10.24 -1.40
N GLY A 90 -11.73 10.56 -0.47
CA GLY A 90 -11.19 9.58 0.47
C GLY A 90 -9.86 9.99 1.11
N ILE A 91 -8.84 9.15 0.98
CA ILE A 91 -7.52 9.34 1.58
C ILE A 91 -6.42 8.88 0.64
N HIS A 92 -5.30 9.59 0.65
CA HIS A 92 -4.06 9.14 0.01
C HIS A 92 -3.14 8.56 1.07
N MET A 93 -2.71 7.31 0.87
CA MET A 93 -1.61 6.71 1.61
C MET A 93 -0.31 6.95 0.85
N HIS A 94 0.59 7.72 1.43
CA HIS A 94 1.87 8.08 0.85
C HIS A 94 2.96 7.15 1.36
N LEU A 95 3.77 6.62 0.45
CA LEU A 95 4.98 5.87 0.79
C LEU A 95 6.20 6.62 0.24
N GLY A 96 7.27 6.68 1.04
CA GLY A 96 8.50 7.35 0.62
C GLY A 96 9.77 6.72 1.18
N TRP A 97 10.82 6.66 0.36
CA TRP A 97 12.18 6.29 0.74
C TRP A 97 13.19 6.85 -0.27
N GLY A 98 14.29 7.43 0.19
CA GLY A 98 15.15 8.29 -0.62
C GLY A 98 14.32 9.44 -1.22
N ASN A 99 14.48 9.68 -2.52
CA ASN A 99 13.63 10.61 -3.28
C ASN A 99 12.37 9.95 -3.86
N THR A 100 12.24 8.62 -3.82
CA THR A 100 11.06 7.94 -4.36
C THR A 100 9.81 8.27 -3.54
N ARG A 101 8.71 8.55 -4.24
CA ARG A 101 7.37 8.78 -3.68
C ARG A 101 6.33 8.03 -4.49
N ILE A 102 5.33 7.48 -3.80
CA ILE A 102 4.07 7.03 -4.41
C ILE A 102 2.90 7.48 -3.52
N ALA A 103 1.75 7.71 -4.13
CA ALA A 103 0.50 8.00 -3.43
C ALA A 103 -0.55 6.97 -3.86
N VAL A 104 -0.99 6.14 -2.92
CA VAL A 104 -2.01 5.12 -3.15
C VAL A 104 -3.38 5.71 -2.77
N PRO A 105 -4.27 5.94 -3.75
CA PRO A 105 -5.60 6.46 -3.46
C PRO A 105 -6.51 5.37 -2.92
N PHE A 106 -7.10 5.61 -1.76
CA PHE A 106 -8.27 4.89 -1.28
C PHE A 106 -9.46 5.84 -1.33
N THR A 107 -10.49 5.49 -2.09
CA THR A 107 -11.71 6.31 -2.21
C THR A 107 -12.87 5.66 -1.48
N LYS A 108 -13.90 6.43 -1.13
CA LYS A 108 -15.17 5.89 -0.61
C LYS A 108 -16.04 5.32 -1.72
#